data_AF-A0A923T082-F1
#
_entry.id   AF-A0A923T082-F1
#
_cell.length_a   1.000
_cell.length_b   1.000
_cell.length_c   1.000
_cell.angle_alpha   90.00
_cell.angle_beta   90.00
_cell.angle_gamma   90.00
#
_symmetry.space_group_name_H-M   'P 1'
#
loop_
_entity.id
_entity.type
_entity.pdbx_description
1 polymer ?
#
loop_
_entity_poly.entity_id
_entity_poly.type
_entity_poly.pdbx_seq_one_letter_code
_entity_poly.pdbx_strand_id
1 'polypeptide(L)'
;MKKIVIGAALLALAGQAGAITLELDAVNQRSSSGSLSTLRWEGCTNYAAHTSCINPASPMAAKGMTPSTAVWDWDAGTGVLSMTGAFNSASSLSSAAMGPMVNGDKVTNMTIDTVNNTTSASTYECVEGNFLAGVGANGCLNINLGGDFALNSSAVYNVGGNANCVNRTIGGDDVSTGNVRTLFSTAAGGGCDAGDGAFNLWTVVQDNLGSGGTLIISNGIDLGAAGTSYLTFSAVPVPGAVWLFGSAVGLLGLVRRRIAA
;
A
#
# COMPACT_ATOMS: atom_id res chain seq x y z
N MET A 1 -40.47 -29.10 16.15
CA MET A 1 -39.27 -28.98 15.29
C MET A 1 -39.07 -27.55 14.73
N LYS A 2 -39.29 -26.48 15.54
CA LYS A 2 -39.10 -25.08 15.11
C LYS A 2 -37.91 -24.38 15.80
N LYS A 3 -37.24 -25.02 16.76
CA LYS A 3 -36.18 -24.41 17.59
C LYS A 3 -34.74 -24.68 17.09
N ILE A 4 -34.57 -25.59 16.12
CA ILE A 4 -33.24 -25.98 15.60
C ILE A 4 -32.80 -25.07 14.43
N VAL A 5 -33.74 -24.41 13.74
CA VAL A 5 -33.43 -23.58 12.57
C VAL A 5 -32.79 -22.22 12.95
N ILE A 6 -33.06 -21.70 14.15
CA ILE A 6 -32.56 -20.39 14.57
C ILE A 6 -31.07 -20.44 14.97
N GLY A 7 -30.59 -21.57 15.50
CA GLY A 7 -29.18 -21.73 15.89
C GLY A 7 -28.23 -21.79 14.69
N ALA A 8 -28.64 -22.43 13.59
CA ALA A 8 -27.86 -22.48 12.35
C ALA A 8 -27.86 -21.15 11.61
N ALA A 9 -28.95 -20.38 11.66
CA ALA A 9 -29.01 -19.04 11.07
C ALA A 9 -28.09 -18.04 11.80
N LEU A 10 -28.02 -18.08 13.13
CA LEU A 10 -27.09 -17.23 13.90
C LEU A 10 -25.62 -17.63 13.74
N LEU A 11 -25.31 -18.91 13.52
CA LEU A 11 -23.95 -19.34 13.17
C LEU A 11 -23.56 -18.96 11.73
N ALA A 12 -24.52 -18.97 10.80
CA ALA A 12 -24.30 -18.53 9.42
C ALA A 12 -24.22 -16.99 9.30
N LEU A 13 -24.93 -16.25 10.16
CA LEU A 13 -24.82 -14.78 10.27
C LEU A 13 -23.56 -14.33 11.01
N ALA A 14 -22.92 -15.19 11.80
CA ALA A 14 -21.59 -14.93 12.37
C ALA A 14 -20.45 -15.09 11.35
N GLY A 15 -20.76 -15.58 10.13
CA GLY A 15 -19.80 -15.77 9.03
C GLY A 15 -19.66 -14.59 8.06
N GLN A 16 -20.40 -13.49 8.26
CA GLN A 16 -20.00 -12.22 7.63
C GLN A 16 -18.78 -11.71 8.38
N ALA A 17 -17.61 -12.20 7.97
CA ALA A 17 -16.33 -11.73 8.47
C ALA A 17 -16.29 -10.21 8.26
N GLY A 18 -16.35 -9.46 9.37
CA GLY A 18 -15.99 -8.04 9.33
C GLY A 18 -14.54 -7.90 8.88
N ALA A 19 -14.16 -6.68 8.51
CA ALA A 19 -12.79 -6.39 8.12
C ALA A 19 -11.81 -6.88 9.21
N ILE A 20 -10.76 -7.59 8.79
CA ILE A 20 -9.72 -8.12 9.66
C ILE A 20 -8.53 -7.18 9.61
N THR A 21 -8.03 -6.77 10.77
CA THR A 21 -6.82 -5.97 10.86
C THR A 21 -5.59 -6.79 10.47
N LEU A 22 -4.76 -6.21 9.62
CA LEU A 22 -3.59 -6.82 9.02
C LEU A 22 -2.31 -6.10 9.43
N GLU A 23 -1.24 -6.88 9.51
CA GLU A 23 0.14 -6.39 9.54
C GLU A 23 0.73 -6.54 8.14
N LEU A 24 1.38 -5.49 7.64
CA LEU A 24 2.11 -5.54 6.38
C LEU A 24 3.44 -6.25 6.62
N ASP A 25 3.65 -7.39 5.98
CA ASP A 25 4.89 -8.16 6.13
C ASP A 25 5.95 -7.69 5.12
N ALA A 26 5.53 -7.40 3.88
CA ALA A 26 6.47 -7.04 2.82
C ALA A 26 5.84 -6.22 1.69
N VAL A 27 6.66 -5.35 1.11
CA VAL A 27 6.39 -4.58 -0.11
C VAL A 27 7.39 -5.04 -1.15
N ASN A 28 6.94 -5.79 -2.15
CA ASN A 28 7.84 -6.51 -3.04
C ASN A 28 7.71 -6.04 -4.48
N GLN A 29 8.84 -5.96 -5.16
CA GLN A 29 8.91 -5.69 -6.60
C GLN A 29 9.94 -6.60 -7.26
N ARG A 30 9.68 -6.98 -8.52
CA ARG A 30 10.67 -7.68 -9.35
C ARG A 30 11.17 -6.77 -10.45
N SER A 31 12.49 -6.64 -10.52
CA SER A 31 13.16 -5.93 -11.60
C SER A 31 12.89 -6.59 -12.95
N SER A 32 13.28 -5.92 -14.04
CA SER A 32 13.27 -6.49 -15.39
C SER A 32 14.12 -7.77 -15.52
N SER A 33 15.15 -7.92 -14.67
CA SER A 33 15.96 -9.14 -14.57
C SER A 33 15.29 -10.28 -13.79
N GLY A 34 14.07 -10.07 -13.28
CA GLY A 34 13.32 -11.03 -12.46
C GLY A 34 13.78 -11.11 -11.00
N SER A 35 14.74 -10.29 -10.59
CA SER A 35 15.27 -10.29 -9.22
C SER A 35 14.25 -9.68 -8.26
N LEU A 36 13.92 -10.40 -7.19
CA LEU A 36 13.03 -9.92 -6.14
C LEU A 36 13.75 -8.89 -5.27
N SER A 37 13.09 -7.77 -5.03
CA SER A 37 13.52 -6.73 -4.09
C SER A 37 12.38 -6.36 -3.18
N THR A 38 12.68 -6.21 -1.89
CA THR A 38 11.73 -5.67 -0.91
C THR A 38 12.00 -4.18 -0.73
N LEU A 39 10.97 -3.36 -0.87
CA LEU A 39 11.03 -1.92 -0.65
C LEU A 39 11.17 -1.61 0.84
N ARG A 40 11.69 -0.43 1.13
CA ARG A 40 11.78 0.09 2.50
C ARG A 40 10.51 0.83 2.86
N TRP A 41 9.94 0.53 4.01
CA TRP A 41 8.71 1.13 4.50
C TRP A 41 8.61 1.14 6.03
N GLU A 42 9.37 0.28 6.72
CA GLU A 42 9.23 0.05 8.16
C GLU A 42 10.11 0.99 9.00
N GLY A 43 9.71 1.21 10.26
CA GLY A 43 10.52 1.87 11.27
C GLY A 43 11.28 0.84 12.10
N CYS A 44 12.60 0.94 12.11
CA CYS A 44 13.45 -0.05 12.78
C CYS A 44 14.44 0.62 13.73
N THR A 45 14.98 -0.17 14.66
CA THR A 45 16.09 0.21 15.53
C THR A 45 17.45 -0.28 15.00
N ASN A 46 17.44 -1.19 14.02
CA ASN A 46 18.63 -1.71 13.35
C ASN A 46 18.50 -1.53 11.83
N TYR A 47 19.51 -0.90 11.21
CA TYR A 47 19.54 -0.56 9.79
C TYR A 47 20.58 -1.40 9.04
N ALA A 48 20.57 -2.71 9.27
CA ALA A 48 21.42 -3.65 8.56
C ALA A 48 21.06 -3.72 7.06
N ALA A 49 21.93 -4.37 6.28
CA ALA A 49 21.61 -4.65 4.89
C ALA A 49 20.43 -5.62 4.78
N HIS A 50 19.67 -5.53 3.68
CA HIS A 50 18.50 -6.37 3.38
C HIS A 50 17.32 -6.18 4.34
N THR A 51 17.18 -5.00 4.92
CA THR A 51 16.07 -4.66 5.79
C THR A 51 15.02 -3.82 5.06
N SER A 52 13.76 -3.94 5.49
CA SER A 52 12.64 -3.09 5.03
C SER A 52 12.66 -1.70 5.68
N CYS A 53 13.74 -1.35 6.37
CA CYS A 53 13.79 -0.21 7.26
C CYS A 53 14.09 1.10 6.51
N ILE A 54 13.30 2.13 6.77
CA ILE A 54 13.66 3.50 6.40
C ILE A 54 14.64 4.04 7.44
N ASN A 55 15.89 4.24 7.05
CA ASN A 55 16.89 4.87 7.91
C ASN A 55 16.62 6.39 8.01
N PRO A 56 16.41 6.97 9.21
CA PRO A 56 16.13 8.38 9.41
C PRO A 56 17.30 9.30 9.00
N ALA A 57 18.52 8.76 8.92
CA ALA A 57 19.69 9.47 8.40
C ALA A 57 19.81 9.41 6.87
N SER A 58 18.95 8.65 6.17
CA SER A 58 19.03 8.52 4.71
C SER A 58 18.67 9.83 3.99
N PRO A 59 19.23 10.11 2.79
CA PRO A 59 18.88 11.28 2.00
C PRO A 59 17.38 11.40 1.69
N MET A 60 16.69 10.27 1.68
CA MET A 60 15.27 10.21 1.39
C MET A 60 14.41 10.53 2.62
N ALA A 61 14.86 10.18 3.83
CA ALA A 61 14.22 10.64 5.05
C ALA A 61 14.28 12.17 5.18
N ALA A 62 15.37 12.81 4.72
CA ALA A 62 15.46 14.26 4.62
C ALA A 62 14.43 14.87 3.63
N LYS A 63 13.88 14.07 2.71
CA LYS A 63 12.78 14.44 1.81
C LYS A 63 11.39 14.07 2.37
N GLY A 64 11.30 13.76 3.66
CA GLY A 64 10.03 13.47 4.34
C GLY A 64 9.53 12.04 4.16
N MET A 65 10.35 11.12 3.64
CA MET A 65 10.03 9.68 3.68
C MET A 65 10.29 9.15 5.08
N THR A 66 9.23 9.06 5.87
CA THR A 66 9.27 8.49 7.23
C THR A 66 8.79 7.05 7.23
N PRO A 67 9.08 6.25 8.27
CA PRO A 67 8.41 4.97 8.49
C PRO A 67 6.90 5.01 8.34
N SER A 68 6.34 3.90 7.85
CA SER A 68 4.91 3.66 7.78
C SER A 68 4.29 3.68 9.17
N THR A 69 3.11 4.30 9.25
CA THR A 69 2.20 4.29 10.40
C THR A 69 0.87 3.67 10.04
N ALA A 70 0.80 3.04 8.86
CA ALA A 70 -0.43 2.51 8.30
C ALA A 70 -0.96 1.34 9.12
N VAL A 71 -2.25 1.41 9.43
CA VAL A 71 -3.06 0.28 9.89
C VAL A 71 -3.87 -0.21 8.70
N TRP A 72 -3.83 -1.50 8.44
CA TRP A 72 -4.49 -2.12 7.29
C TRP A 72 -5.66 -2.97 7.77
N ASP A 73 -6.77 -2.92 7.05
CA ASP A 73 -7.93 -3.77 7.29
C ASP A 73 -8.39 -4.39 5.97
N TRP A 74 -8.63 -5.71 5.99
CA TRP A 74 -9.11 -6.46 4.83
C TRP A 74 -10.51 -6.99 5.04
N ASP A 75 -11.42 -6.60 4.17
CA ASP A 75 -12.76 -7.15 4.08
C ASP A 75 -12.84 -8.13 2.89
N ALA A 76 -12.71 -9.42 3.19
CA ALA A 76 -12.83 -10.49 2.19
C ALA A 76 -14.23 -10.58 1.57
N GLY A 77 -15.27 -10.06 2.24
CA GLY A 77 -16.64 -10.06 1.72
C GLY A 77 -16.85 -9.01 0.62
N THR A 78 -16.14 -7.89 0.69
CA THR A 78 -16.19 -6.82 -0.32
C THR A 78 -14.96 -6.79 -1.24
N GLY A 79 -13.88 -7.48 -0.89
CA GLY A 79 -12.60 -7.45 -1.60
C GLY A 79 -11.89 -6.11 -1.47
N VAL A 80 -12.08 -5.42 -0.34
CA VAL A 80 -11.54 -4.09 -0.08
C VAL A 80 -10.43 -4.19 0.97
N LEU A 81 -9.25 -3.73 0.59
CA LEU A 81 -8.12 -3.47 1.48
C LEU A 81 -8.08 -1.98 1.79
N SER A 82 -8.37 -1.61 3.03
CA SER A 82 -8.29 -0.23 3.49
C SER A 82 -7.07 -0.01 4.36
N MET A 83 -6.58 1.22 4.34
CA MET A 83 -5.42 1.69 5.07
C MET A 83 -5.80 2.98 5.76
N THR A 84 -5.51 3.12 7.05
CA THR A 84 -5.60 4.39 7.78
C THR A 84 -4.19 4.83 8.20
N GLY A 85 -3.89 6.11 8.09
CA GLY A 85 -2.57 6.66 8.42
C GLY A 85 -1.70 6.88 7.19
N ALA A 86 -0.38 6.94 7.38
CA ALA A 86 0.59 7.19 6.31
C ALA A 86 1.38 5.93 5.97
N PHE A 87 1.42 5.57 4.70
CA PHE A 87 2.26 4.53 4.15
C PHE A 87 3.26 5.15 3.19
N ASN A 88 4.54 5.04 3.55
CA ASN A 88 5.64 5.47 2.72
C ASN A 88 6.43 4.22 2.32
N SER A 89 6.66 4.02 1.04
CA SER A 89 7.49 2.91 0.55
C SER A 89 8.52 3.42 -0.45
N ALA A 90 9.70 2.81 -0.45
CA ALA A 90 10.80 3.32 -1.25
C ALA A 90 11.68 2.22 -1.84
N SER A 91 12.12 2.48 -3.06
CA SER A 91 13.00 1.60 -3.82
C SER A 91 14.47 2.07 -3.72
N SER A 92 15.38 1.10 -3.74
CA SER A 92 16.81 1.34 -3.62
C SER A 92 17.59 0.36 -4.48
N LEU A 93 18.74 0.75 -5.00
CA LEU A 93 19.58 -0.13 -5.82
C LEU A 93 20.50 -1.06 -5.04
N SER A 94 20.55 -0.89 -3.71
CA SER A 94 21.41 -1.71 -2.88
C SER A 94 20.64 -2.18 -1.65
N SER A 95 21.06 -3.31 -1.12
CA SER A 95 20.54 -3.81 0.15
C SER A 95 21.00 -3.00 1.36
N ALA A 96 22.03 -2.15 1.24
CA ALA A 96 22.51 -1.33 2.35
C ALA A 96 21.51 -0.24 2.74
N ALA A 97 21.21 -0.06 4.02
CA ALA A 97 20.20 0.90 4.49
C ALA A 97 20.47 2.37 4.14
N MET A 98 21.71 2.71 3.78
CA MET A 98 22.14 4.04 3.28
C MET A 98 22.42 4.05 1.78
N GLY A 99 21.99 3.00 1.07
CA GLY A 99 22.18 2.84 -0.36
C GLY A 99 21.50 3.92 -1.21
N PRO A 100 21.91 4.08 -2.49
CA PRO A 100 21.24 4.97 -3.43
C PRO A 100 19.75 4.63 -3.56
N MET A 101 18.91 5.64 -3.34
CA MET A 101 17.46 5.53 -3.45
C MET A 101 17.04 5.96 -4.86
N VAL A 102 16.08 5.25 -5.43
CA VAL A 102 15.58 5.52 -6.79
C VAL A 102 14.39 6.46 -6.70
N ASN A 103 13.30 6.03 -6.05
CA ASN A 103 12.13 6.83 -5.78
C ASN A 103 11.37 6.28 -4.55
N GLY A 104 10.39 7.05 -4.07
CA GLY A 104 9.48 6.64 -3.02
C GLY A 104 8.06 7.13 -3.26
N ASP A 105 7.10 6.40 -2.72
CA ASP A 105 5.68 6.72 -2.75
C ASP A 105 5.22 7.05 -1.33
N LYS A 106 4.56 8.19 -1.16
CA LYS A 106 3.88 8.60 0.08
C LYS A 106 2.38 8.58 -0.14
N VAL A 107 1.65 7.81 0.65
CA VAL A 107 0.20 7.68 0.53
C VAL A 107 -0.46 7.82 1.89
N THR A 108 -1.61 8.48 1.94
CA THR A 108 -2.40 8.59 3.17
C THR A 108 -3.82 8.12 2.97
N ASN A 109 -4.33 7.33 3.91
CA ASN A 109 -5.68 6.76 3.93
C ASN A 109 -6.08 6.12 2.59
N MET A 110 -5.34 5.08 2.18
CA MET A 110 -5.53 4.40 0.91
C MET A 110 -6.61 3.32 1.00
N THR A 111 -7.38 3.13 -0.06
CA THR A 111 -8.29 2.01 -0.23
C THR A 111 -8.03 1.38 -1.58
N ILE A 112 -7.75 0.07 -1.60
CA ILE A 112 -7.64 -0.75 -2.79
C ILE A 112 -8.87 -1.65 -2.86
N ASP A 113 -9.67 -1.46 -3.91
CA ASP A 113 -10.82 -2.29 -4.22
C ASP A 113 -10.42 -3.26 -5.33
N THR A 114 -10.23 -4.53 -4.94
CA THR A 114 -9.79 -5.61 -5.82
C THR A 114 -10.91 -6.15 -6.71
N VAL A 115 -12.16 -5.80 -6.44
CA VAL A 115 -13.33 -6.22 -7.23
C VAL A 115 -13.59 -5.22 -8.34
N ASN A 116 -13.53 -3.92 -8.02
CA ASN A 116 -13.77 -2.84 -8.96
C ASN A 116 -12.49 -2.33 -9.65
N ASN A 117 -11.31 -2.86 -9.27
CA ASN A 117 -10.00 -2.45 -9.79
C ASN A 117 -9.76 -0.94 -9.63
N THR A 118 -10.03 -0.44 -8.42
CA THR A 118 -9.80 0.98 -8.12
C THR A 118 -8.90 1.14 -6.91
N THR A 119 -8.10 2.20 -6.92
CA THR A 119 -7.33 2.61 -5.75
C THR A 119 -7.63 4.08 -5.47
N SER A 120 -7.99 4.40 -4.23
CA SER A 120 -8.24 5.78 -3.80
C SER A 120 -7.38 6.09 -2.58
N ALA A 121 -7.08 7.37 -2.36
CA ALA A 121 -6.35 7.83 -1.19
C ALA A 121 -6.74 9.28 -0.89
N SER A 122 -6.49 9.73 0.34
CA SER A 122 -6.59 11.16 0.66
C SER A 122 -5.49 11.97 0.01
N THR A 123 -4.25 11.43 -0.01
CA THR A 123 -3.12 12.04 -0.70
C THR A 123 -2.20 10.98 -1.28
N TYR A 124 -1.51 11.35 -2.35
CA TYR A 124 -0.41 10.62 -2.95
C TYR A 124 0.68 11.60 -3.39
N GLU A 125 1.93 11.28 -3.15
CA GLU A 125 3.08 12.04 -3.63
C GLU A 125 4.22 11.07 -3.95
N CYS A 126 4.86 11.27 -5.11
CA CYS A 126 6.12 10.59 -5.41
C CYS A 126 7.30 11.47 -4.97
N VAL A 127 8.23 10.88 -4.24
CA VAL A 127 9.48 11.51 -3.81
C VAL A 127 10.65 10.98 -4.62
N GLU A 128 11.32 11.86 -5.34
CA GLU A 128 12.47 11.49 -6.14
C GLU A 128 13.68 11.17 -5.24
N GLY A 129 14.35 10.05 -5.51
CA GLY A 129 15.60 9.68 -4.87
C GLY A 129 16.78 10.52 -5.35
N ASN A 130 17.98 9.99 -5.15
CA ASN A 130 19.22 10.63 -5.61
C ASN A 130 19.89 9.88 -6.76
N PHE A 131 19.51 8.63 -7.02
CA PHE A 131 20.14 7.82 -8.04
C PHE A 131 19.86 8.33 -9.46
N LEU A 132 18.59 8.55 -9.79
CA LEU A 132 18.17 8.80 -11.18
C LEU A 132 18.71 10.13 -11.73
N ALA A 133 18.83 11.16 -10.89
CA ALA A 133 19.46 12.41 -11.29
C ALA A 133 20.90 12.21 -11.77
N GLY A 134 21.65 11.28 -11.17
CA GLY A 134 23.01 10.93 -11.59
C GLY A 134 23.10 10.22 -12.95
N VAL A 135 21.98 9.73 -13.48
CA VAL A 135 21.87 9.14 -14.83
C VAL A 135 20.98 9.97 -15.76
N GLY A 136 20.71 11.24 -15.41
CA GLY A 136 19.97 12.17 -16.26
C GLY A 136 18.49 11.84 -16.37
N ALA A 137 17.87 11.31 -15.30
CA ALA A 137 16.45 10.96 -15.27
C ALA A 137 15.76 11.44 -13.99
N ASN A 138 14.44 11.55 -14.03
CA ASN A 138 13.59 11.71 -12.85
C ASN A 138 12.45 10.69 -12.91
N GLY A 139 12.38 9.79 -11.94
CA GLY A 139 11.44 8.67 -11.92
C GLY A 139 10.03 9.06 -11.52
N CYS A 140 9.87 10.03 -10.62
CA CYS A 140 8.56 10.54 -10.24
C CYS A 140 7.87 11.26 -11.39
N LEU A 141 8.63 12.12 -12.08
CA LEU A 141 8.14 12.89 -13.22
C LEU A 141 8.19 12.12 -14.53
N ASN A 142 8.90 11.00 -14.61
CA ASN A 142 9.12 10.22 -15.84
C ASN A 142 9.63 11.10 -16.99
N ILE A 143 10.77 11.74 -16.75
CA ILE A 143 11.45 12.64 -17.69
C ILE A 143 12.94 12.30 -17.79
N ASN A 144 13.53 12.68 -18.91
CA ASN A 144 14.97 12.81 -19.11
C ASN A 144 15.40 14.25 -18.77
N LEU A 145 16.52 14.42 -18.07
CA LEU A 145 17.06 15.70 -17.59
C LEU A 145 17.94 16.43 -18.61
N GLY A 146 17.80 16.10 -19.89
CA GLY A 146 18.52 16.79 -20.96
C GLY A 146 20.03 16.65 -20.90
N GLY A 147 20.71 17.64 -21.47
CA GLY A 147 22.17 17.67 -21.62
C GLY A 147 22.90 18.22 -20.40
N ASP A 148 22.21 18.98 -19.54
CA ASP A 148 22.82 19.62 -18.37
C ASP A 148 22.60 18.87 -17.05
N PHE A 149 21.76 17.81 -17.06
CA PHE A 149 21.43 16.97 -15.91
C PHE A 149 20.75 17.75 -14.76
N ALA A 150 20.20 18.93 -15.03
CA ALA A 150 19.51 19.77 -14.06
C ALA A 150 18.01 19.55 -14.15
N LEU A 151 17.36 19.28 -13.00
CA LEU A 151 15.90 19.24 -12.96
C LEU A 151 15.33 20.66 -13.10
N ASN A 152 14.78 20.97 -14.28
CA ASN A 152 14.08 22.23 -14.56
C ASN A 152 12.56 22.08 -14.57
N SER A 153 12.08 20.84 -14.49
CA SER A 153 10.68 20.46 -14.40
C SER A 153 10.18 20.44 -12.96
N SER A 154 8.86 20.47 -12.80
CA SER A 154 8.19 20.39 -11.51
C SER A 154 6.89 19.62 -11.62
N ALA A 155 6.34 19.19 -10.48
CA ALA A 155 4.95 18.75 -10.42
C ALA A 155 4.28 19.21 -9.13
N VAL A 156 2.97 19.45 -9.25
CA VAL A 156 2.07 19.65 -8.13
C VAL A 156 1.21 18.40 -8.01
N TYR A 157 1.37 17.66 -6.93
CA TYR A 157 0.53 16.51 -6.59
C TYR A 157 -0.72 16.94 -5.84
N ASN A 158 -1.76 16.10 -5.84
CA ASN A 158 -2.99 16.30 -5.09
C ASN A 158 -3.78 17.55 -5.51
N VAL A 159 -3.71 17.91 -6.80
CA VAL A 159 -4.41 19.10 -7.31
C VAL A 159 -5.91 18.96 -7.08
N GLY A 160 -6.52 19.98 -6.47
CA GLY A 160 -7.93 19.96 -6.09
C GLY A 160 -8.30 18.93 -5.02
N GLY A 161 -7.32 18.41 -4.26
CA GLY A 161 -7.55 17.38 -3.24
C GLY A 161 -7.71 15.96 -3.80
N ASN A 162 -7.39 15.75 -5.08
CA ASN A 162 -7.45 14.43 -5.72
C ASN A 162 -6.06 13.79 -5.77
N ALA A 163 -5.88 12.66 -5.07
CA ALA A 163 -4.61 11.92 -5.02
C ALA A 163 -4.09 11.43 -6.39
N ASN A 164 -4.93 11.38 -7.42
CA ASN A 164 -4.52 11.03 -8.78
C ASN A 164 -4.32 12.22 -9.71
N CYS A 165 -4.63 13.44 -9.24
CA CYS A 165 -4.45 14.62 -10.05
C CYS A 165 -3.06 15.21 -9.81
N VAL A 166 -2.22 15.10 -10.82
CA VAL A 166 -0.88 15.68 -10.85
C VAL A 166 -0.83 16.66 -12.02
N ASN A 167 -0.24 17.84 -11.78
CA ASN A 167 0.04 18.81 -12.81
C ASN A 167 1.56 18.99 -12.91
N ARG A 168 2.16 18.40 -13.95
CA ARG A 168 3.58 18.40 -14.25
C ARG A 168 3.88 19.50 -15.25
N THR A 169 4.83 20.36 -14.91
CA THR A 169 5.40 21.34 -15.84
C THR A 169 6.77 20.86 -16.28
N ILE A 170 6.96 20.70 -17.59
CA ILE A 170 8.26 20.41 -18.19
C ILE A 170 8.97 21.73 -18.49
N GLY A 171 10.21 21.87 -18.02
CA GLY A 171 11.00 23.10 -18.14
C GLY A 171 12.40 22.85 -18.68
N GLY A 172 13.07 23.91 -19.16
CA GLY A 172 14.44 23.83 -19.64
C GLY A 172 14.59 22.92 -20.86
N ASP A 173 15.62 22.07 -20.84
CA ASP A 173 15.87 21.01 -21.81
C ASP A 173 15.40 19.62 -21.33
N ASP A 174 14.61 19.56 -20.25
CA ASP A 174 13.96 18.33 -19.80
C ASP A 174 12.97 17.82 -20.86
N VAL A 175 12.87 16.50 -21.00
CA VAL A 175 11.96 15.86 -21.97
C VAL A 175 11.11 14.80 -21.29
N SER A 176 9.79 14.90 -21.46
CA SER A 176 8.86 13.85 -21.01
C SER A 176 9.12 12.53 -21.74
N THR A 177 9.36 11.46 -20.98
CA THR A 177 9.53 10.10 -21.50
C THR A 177 8.30 9.22 -21.28
N GLY A 178 7.30 9.72 -20.56
CA GLY A 178 6.02 9.04 -20.37
C GLY A 178 5.12 9.77 -19.38
N ASN A 179 4.16 9.03 -18.82
CA ASN A 179 3.23 9.54 -17.82
C ASN A 179 3.93 9.75 -16.48
N VAL A 180 3.47 10.74 -15.73
CA VAL A 180 3.95 11.01 -14.36
C VAL A 180 3.52 9.87 -13.44
N ARG A 181 4.29 9.56 -12.39
CA ARG A 181 3.88 8.55 -11.41
C ARG A 181 2.71 9.07 -10.56
N THR A 182 1.66 8.28 -10.41
CA THR A 182 0.43 8.60 -9.66
C THR A 182 0.03 7.46 -8.72
N LEU A 183 -1.01 7.65 -7.89
CA LEU A 183 -1.54 6.59 -7.02
C LEU A 183 -1.98 5.37 -7.83
N PHE A 184 -2.83 5.57 -8.84
CA PHE A 184 -3.21 4.56 -9.82
C PHE A 184 -3.20 5.14 -11.23
N SER A 185 -3.24 4.26 -12.24
CA SER A 185 -3.18 4.69 -13.63
C SER A 185 -4.43 5.48 -14.05
N THR A 186 -4.22 6.69 -14.56
CA THR A 186 -5.29 7.60 -14.98
C THR A 186 -5.03 8.17 -16.37
N ALA A 187 -6.11 8.40 -17.12
CA ALA A 187 -6.04 9.18 -18.34
C ALA A 187 -5.92 10.68 -18.02
N ALA A 188 -5.29 11.44 -18.92
CA ALA A 188 -5.25 12.90 -18.82
C ALA A 188 -6.66 13.50 -18.89
N GLY A 189 -6.91 14.58 -18.13
CA GLY A 189 -8.20 15.27 -18.14
C GLY A 189 -8.38 16.21 -16.95
N GLY A 190 -9.29 17.18 -17.08
CA GLY A 190 -9.64 18.09 -15.97
C GLY A 190 -8.50 18.95 -15.44
N GLY A 191 -7.43 19.16 -16.22
CA GLY A 191 -6.22 19.87 -15.78
C GLY A 191 -5.17 18.97 -15.09
N CYS A 192 -5.38 17.65 -15.06
CA CYS A 192 -4.43 16.66 -14.58
C CYS A 192 -3.73 15.97 -15.77
N ASP A 193 -2.45 15.65 -15.61
CA ASP A 193 -1.71 14.78 -16.53
C ASP A 193 -2.18 13.33 -16.45
N ALA A 194 -1.89 12.56 -17.51
CA ALA A 194 -2.00 11.11 -17.47
C ALA A 194 -0.98 10.54 -16.49
N GLY A 195 -1.39 9.52 -15.74
CA GLY A 195 -0.64 8.94 -14.64
C GLY A 195 -0.35 7.45 -14.82
N ASP A 196 0.85 7.02 -14.42
CA ASP A 196 1.21 5.62 -14.25
C ASP A 196 1.16 5.23 -12.76
N GLY A 197 0.28 4.29 -12.43
CA GLY A 197 -0.07 3.95 -11.06
C GLY A 197 1.00 3.19 -10.29
N ALA A 198 1.33 3.70 -9.10
CA ALA A 198 2.15 3.02 -8.11
C ALA A 198 1.43 1.83 -7.45
N PHE A 199 0.11 1.92 -7.29
CA PHE A 199 -0.73 0.98 -6.54
C PHE A 199 -1.87 0.39 -7.38
N ASN A 200 -1.55 -0.01 -8.62
CA ASN A 200 -2.45 -0.82 -9.44
C ASN A 200 -2.48 -2.29 -8.95
N LEU A 201 -2.71 -2.52 -7.65
CA LEU A 201 -2.53 -3.81 -6.98
C LEU A 201 -3.87 -4.54 -6.75
N TRP A 202 -4.61 -4.81 -7.84
CA TRP A 202 -6.00 -5.25 -7.73
C TRP A 202 -6.20 -6.78 -7.73
N THR A 203 -5.16 -7.57 -7.98
CA THR A 203 -5.32 -9.03 -8.06
C THR A 203 -4.98 -9.70 -6.73
N VAL A 204 -5.97 -10.31 -6.09
CA VAL A 204 -5.75 -11.22 -4.94
C VAL A 204 -5.14 -12.51 -5.45
N VAL A 205 -3.87 -12.75 -5.11
CA VAL A 205 -3.14 -13.97 -5.47
C VAL A 205 -3.39 -15.06 -4.42
N GLN A 206 -3.52 -14.65 -3.16
CA GLN A 206 -3.74 -15.55 -2.04
C GLN A 206 -4.55 -14.84 -0.96
N ASP A 207 -5.58 -15.52 -0.42
CA ASP A 207 -6.23 -15.13 0.84
C ASP A 207 -6.42 -16.39 1.69
N ASN A 208 -5.51 -16.59 2.64
CA ASN A 208 -5.52 -17.70 3.60
C ASN A 208 -5.64 -17.20 5.04
N LEU A 209 -6.17 -15.99 5.27
CA LEU A 209 -6.18 -15.37 6.60
C LEU A 209 -6.99 -16.19 7.62
N GLY A 210 -8.07 -16.85 7.18
CA GLY A 210 -8.93 -17.68 8.04
C GLY A 210 -8.25 -18.93 8.62
N SER A 211 -7.14 -19.39 8.03
CA SER A 211 -6.34 -20.51 8.51
C SER A 211 -5.02 -20.07 9.17
N GLY A 212 -4.86 -18.77 9.46
CA GLY A 212 -3.62 -18.19 9.97
C GLY A 212 -2.53 -18.01 8.91
N GLY A 213 -2.89 -18.06 7.63
CA GLY A 213 -2.01 -17.77 6.51
C GLY A 213 -1.92 -16.28 6.18
N THR A 214 -1.48 -15.98 4.96
CA THR A 214 -1.26 -14.61 4.48
C THR A 214 -2.26 -14.18 3.40
N LEU A 215 -2.44 -12.87 3.28
CA LEU A 215 -3.05 -12.20 2.12
C LEU A 215 -1.93 -11.69 1.21
N ILE A 216 -2.06 -11.92 -0.09
CA ILE A 216 -1.16 -11.38 -1.12
C ILE A 216 -1.99 -10.72 -2.20
N ILE A 217 -1.75 -9.42 -2.41
CA ILE A 217 -2.32 -8.65 -3.52
C ILE A 217 -1.22 -8.18 -4.46
N SER A 218 -1.48 -8.21 -5.77
CA SER A 218 -0.49 -7.95 -6.82
C SER A 218 -1.03 -7.06 -7.92
N ASN A 219 -0.13 -6.58 -8.78
CA ASN A 219 -0.48 -5.85 -10.00
C ASN A 219 -0.99 -6.71 -11.17
N GLY A 220 -1.41 -7.96 -10.90
CA GLY A 220 -1.96 -8.86 -11.92
C GLY A 220 -0.90 -9.54 -12.80
N ILE A 221 0.39 -9.33 -12.49
CA ILE A 221 1.52 -10.05 -13.10
C ILE A 221 1.88 -11.22 -12.21
N ASP A 222 2.24 -12.37 -12.80
CA ASP A 222 2.69 -13.56 -12.06
C ASP A 222 3.81 -13.23 -11.06
N LEU A 223 3.75 -13.78 -9.84
CA LEU A 223 4.68 -13.44 -8.77
C LEU A 223 6.14 -13.78 -9.06
N GLY A 224 6.42 -14.66 -10.03
CA GLY A 224 7.76 -15.00 -10.49
C GLY A 224 8.29 -14.12 -11.63
N ALA A 225 7.44 -13.32 -12.26
CA ALA A 225 7.76 -12.58 -13.47
C ALA A 225 8.37 -11.18 -13.20
N ALA A 226 9.05 -10.66 -14.21
CA ALA A 226 9.56 -9.29 -14.21
C ALA A 226 8.43 -8.26 -14.21
N GLY A 227 8.62 -7.14 -13.49
CA GLY A 227 7.63 -6.06 -13.40
C GLY A 227 6.50 -6.30 -12.39
N THR A 228 6.47 -7.45 -11.72
CA THR A 228 5.53 -7.73 -10.65
C THR A 228 5.78 -6.81 -9.47
N SER A 229 4.70 -6.24 -8.93
CA SER A 229 4.66 -5.58 -7.63
C SER A 229 3.56 -6.21 -6.80
N TYR A 230 3.83 -6.47 -5.52
CA TYR A 230 2.86 -7.09 -4.63
C TYR A 230 3.09 -6.73 -3.16
N LEU A 231 2.01 -6.76 -2.39
CA LEU A 231 2.02 -6.60 -0.94
C LEU A 231 1.68 -7.95 -0.30
N THR A 232 2.35 -8.25 0.80
CA THR A 232 2.09 -9.44 1.61
C THR A 232 1.71 -9.01 3.01
N PHE A 233 0.65 -9.61 3.53
CA PHE A 233 0.10 -9.30 4.84
C PHE A 233 -0.17 -10.55 5.65
N SER A 234 -0.11 -10.39 6.96
CA SER A 234 -0.53 -11.38 7.96
C SER A 234 -1.67 -10.83 8.81
N ALA A 235 -2.53 -11.70 9.33
CA ALA A 235 -3.59 -11.29 10.23
C ALA A 235 -3.01 -10.90 11.60
N VAL A 236 -3.37 -9.75 12.14
CA VAL A 236 -3.02 -9.38 13.52
C VAL A 236 -3.78 -10.29 14.48
N PRO A 237 -3.09 -11.07 15.34
CA PRO A 237 -3.78 -11.95 16.28
C PRO A 237 -4.59 -11.14 17.29
N VAL A 238 -5.91 -11.30 17.29
CA VAL A 238 -6.76 -10.70 18.33
C VAL A 238 -6.53 -11.48 19.63
N PRO A 239 -6.13 -10.84 20.75
CA PRO A 239 -5.98 -11.53 22.02
C PRO A 239 -7.30 -12.20 22.41
N GLY A 240 -7.31 -13.53 22.57
CA GLY A 240 -8.53 -14.35 22.75
C GLY A 240 -9.43 -13.95 23.94
N ALA A 241 -8.94 -13.09 24.83
CA ALA A 241 -9.73 -12.50 25.91
C ALA A 241 -10.91 -11.64 25.39
N VAL A 242 -10.75 -10.90 24.29
CA VAL A 242 -11.84 -10.04 23.75
C VAL A 242 -13.03 -10.87 23.29
N TRP A 243 -12.77 -12.02 22.68
CA TRP A 243 -13.79 -12.98 22.26
C TRP A 243 -14.49 -13.65 23.46
N LEU A 244 -13.73 -14.02 24.50
CA LEU A 244 -14.28 -14.61 25.72
C LEU A 244 -15.14 -13.60 26.51
N PHE A 245 -14.74 -12.33 26.59
CA PHE A 245 -15.54 -11.32 27.30
C PHE A 245 -16.81 -10.93 26.53
N GLY A 246 -16.76 -10.79 25.19
CA GLY A 246 -17.96 -10.51 24.38
C GLY A 246 -19.00 -11.63 24.45
N SER A 247 -18.55 -12.88 24.36
CA SER A 247 -19.43 -14.05 24.47
C SER A 247 -19.93 -14.28 25.90
N ALA A 248 -19.12 -14.04 26.93
CA ALA A 248 -19.54 -14.12 28.33
C ALA A 248 -20.58 -13.06 28.71
N VAL A 249 -20.43 -11.81 28.23
CA VAL A 249 -21.43 -10.74 28.47
C VAL A 249 -22.75 -11.03 27.74
N GLY A 250 -22.68 -11.55 26.50
CA GLY A 250 -23.87 -12.00 25.77
C GLY A 250 -24.62 -13.14 26.48
N LEU A 251 -23.89 -14.12 27.02
CA LEU A 251 -24.44 -15.21 27.84
C LEU A 251 -25.03 -14.71 29.16
N LEU A 252 -24.38 -13.78 29.85
CA LEU A 252 -24.89 -13.15 31.08
C LEU A 252 -26.18 -12.34 30.82
N GLY A 253 -26.27 -11.66 29.69
CA GLY A 253 -27.49 -10.96 29.26
C GLY A 253 -28.67 -11.91 29.01
N LEU A 254 -28.41 -13.07 28.38
CA LEU A 254 -29.39 -14.13 28.15
C LEU A 254 -29.86 -14.80 29.44
N VAL A 255 -28.96 -15.03 30.40
CA VAL A 255 -29.31 -15.60 31.71
C VAL A 255 -30.15 -14.64 32.54
N ARG A 256 -29.84 -13.33 32.54
CA ARG A 256 -30.68 -12.32 33.23
C ARG A 256 -32.11 -12.26 32.69
N ARG A 257 -32.29 -12.41 31.37
CA ARG A 257 -33.62 -12.34 30.74
C ARG A 257 -34.51 -13.56 31.05
N ARG A 258 -33.92 -14.69 31.48
CA ARG A 258 -34.66 -15.90 31.90
C ARG A 258 -35.03 -15.92 33.38
N ILE A 259 -34.40 -15.10 34.21
CA ILE A 259 -34.69 -15.02 35.65
C ILE A 259 -35.79 -13.97 35.93
N ALA A 260 -35.99 -13.02 35.02
CA ALA A 260 -37.00 -11.97 35.12
C ALA A 260 -38.36 -12.31 34.44
N ALA A 261 -38.55 -13.56 34.00
CA ALA A 261 -39.78 -14.09 33.41
C ALA A 261 -40.20 -15.37 34.16
#